data_AF-A0A946ZYJ9-F1
#
_entry.id   AF-A0A946ZYJ9-F1
#
_cell.length_a   1.000
_cell.length_b   1.000
_cell.length_c   1.000
_cell.angle_alpha   90.00
_cell.angle_beta   90.00
_cell.angle_gamma   90.00
#
_symmetry.space_group_name_H-M   'P 1'
#
loop_
_entity.id
_entity.type
_entity.pdbx_description
1 polymer ?
#
loop_
_entity_poly.entity_id
_entity_poly.type
_entity_poly.pdbx_seq_one_letter_code
_entity_poly.pdbx_strand_id
1 'polypeptide(L)'
;PDFSALFAEEKDLIARLKKVFLMVAGSAVQKFGPDLEKHQQLLLAAADILIEIYMAESTLLRTEKNAKRFGEEAQEAEIAMAKLYLYNAVDLTTQRAKEAIVSFTEGDEQRMMLMGLKRFTKYINQPNVVQLRTIIADKVAAENGYTFD
;
A
#
# COMPACT_ATOMS: atom_id res chain seq x y z
N PRO A 1 -8.47 9.77 -13.90
CA PRO A 1 -7.50 9.00 -14.71
C PRO A 1 -8.26 7.94 -15.50
N ASP A 2 -7.70 7.46 -16.61
CA ASP A 2 -8.26 6.31 -17.32
C ASP A 2 -7.89 5.03 -16.56
N PHE A 3 -8.91 4.26 -16.17
CA PHE A 3 -8.77 3.02 -15.39
C PHE A 3 -9.19 1.78 -16.20
N SER A 4 -9.17 1.88 -17.53
CA SER A 4 -9.52 0.78 -18.42
C SER A 4 -8.56 -0.41 -18.37
N ALA A 5 -7.31 -0.19 -17.95
CA ALA A 5 -6.29 -1.23 -17.85
C ALA A 5 -6.28 -1.90 -16.47
N LEU A 6 -6.00 -3.22 -16.44
CA LEU A 6 -5.78 -3.98 -15.20
C LEU A 6 -4.78 -3.27 -14.28
N PHE A 7 -5.18 -3.09 -13.02
CA PHE A 7 -4.41 -2.42 -11.96
C PHE A 7 -4.09 -0.94 -12.16
N ALA A 8 -4.76 -0.24 -13.08
CA ALA A 8 -4.52 1.20 -13.28
C ALA A 8 -4.78 2.02 -12.00
N GLU A 9 -5.85 1.71 -11.25
CA GLU A 9 -6.16 2.36 -9.97
C GLU A 9 -5.13 2.00 -8.89
N GLU A 10 -4.81 0.73 -8.79
CA GLU A 10 -3.89 0.19 -7.80
C GLU A 10 -2.48 0.74 -7.97
N LYS A 11 -2.01 0.90 -9.21
CA LYS A 11 -0.71 1.53 -9.52
C LYS A 11 -0.68 3.02 -9.19
N ASP A 12 -1.77 3.75 -9.46
CA ASP A 12 -1.88 5.15 -9.00
C ASP A 12 -1.80 5.23 -7.47
N LEU A 13 -2.48 4.33 -6.76
CA LEU A 13 -2.46 4.29 -5.31
C LEU A 13 -1.06 3.99 -4.77
N ILE A 14 -0.33 3.01 -5.34
CA ILE A 14 1.08 2.74 -5.02
C ILE A 14 1.95 4.00 -5.22
N ALA A 15 1.78 4.71 -6.33
CA ALA A 15 2.52 5.94 -6.60
C ALA A 15 2.22 7.02 -5.54
N ARG A 16 0.99 7.07 -5.02
CA ARG A 16 0.63 7.96 -3.91
C ARG A 16 1.16 7.47 -2.56
N LEU A 17 1.21 6.17 -2.28
CA LEU A 17 1.85 5.64 -1.06
C LEU A 17 3.35 5.98 -1.01
N LYS A 18 4.04 5.95 -2.16
CA LYS A 18 5.43 6.44 -2.27
C LYS A 18 5.57 7.91 -1.86
N LYS A 19 4.56 8.75 -2.15
CA LYS A 19 4.52 10.14 -1.67
C LYS A 19 4.30 10.22 -0.15
N VAL A 20 3.56 9.29 0.45
CA VAL A 20 3.43 9.20 1.91
C VAL A 20 4.79 8.91 2.55
N PHE A 21 5.52 7.91 2.03
CA PHE A 21 6.87 7.60 2.50
C PHE A 21 7.79 8.83 2.41
N LEU A 22 7.86 9.48 1.24
CA LEU A 22 8.70 10.66 1.04
C LEU A 22 8.29 11.83 1.94
N MET A 23 7.00 12.03 2.18
CA MET A 23 6.51 13.07 3.08
C MET A 23 6.94 12.80 4.53
N VAL A 24 6.77 11.57 5.03
CA VAL A 24 7.15 11.22 6.41
C VAL A 24 8.67 11.24 6.58
N ALA A 25 9.40 10.49 5.75
CA ALA A 25 10.85 10.38 5.86
C ALA A 25 11.55 11.71 5.54
N GLY A 26 11.09 12.43 4.52
CA GLY A 26 11.62 13.74 4.13
C GLY A 26 11.48 14.78 5.22
N SER A 27 10.28 14.91 5.82
CA SER A 27 10.05 15.84 6.93
C SER A 27 10.84 15.45 8.18
N ALA A 28 10.96 14.15 8.46
CA ALA A 28 11.77 13.67 9.59
C ALA A 28 13.27 14.00 9.41
N VAL A 29 13.83 13.81 8.21
CA VAL A 29 15.22 14.20 7.89
C VAL A 29 15.38 15.72 7.98
N GLN A 30 14.42 16.51 7.49
CA GLN A 30 14.49 17.98 7.59
C GLN A 30 14.48 18.47 9.03
N LYS A 31 13.73 17.80 9.92
CA LYS A 31 13.60 18.18 11.32
C LYS A 31 14.78 17.74 12.19
N PHE A 32 15.21 16.49 12.05
CA PHE A 32 16.21 15.88 12.94
C PHE A 32 17.61 15.78 12.32
N GLY A 33 17.73 15.89 10.99
CA GLY A 33 19.01 15.84 10.30
C GLY A 33 19.82 14.59 10.67
N PRO A 34 21.11 14.74 11.01
CA PRO A 34 21.96 13.64 11.45
C PRO A 34 21.45 12.88 12.69
N ASP A 35 20.67 13.54 13.56
CA ASP A 35 20.15 12.93 14.79
C ASP A 35 18.94 12.01 14.54
N LEU A 36 18.42 11.91 13.31
CA LEU A 36 17.28 11.05 12.97
C LEU A 36 17.49 9.59 13.41
N GLU A 37 18.74 9.10 13.39
CA GLU A 37 19.08 7.74 13.84
C GLU A 37 18.68 7.45 15.30
N LYS A 38 18.60 8.49 16.13
CA LYS A 38 18.17 8.39 17.53
C LYS A 38 16.66 8.26 17.67
N HIS A 39 15.91 8.61 16.62
CA HIS A 39 14.45 8.54 16.57
C HIS A 39 13.98 7.21 15.97
N GLN A 40 14.31 6.10 16.62
CA GLN A 40 14.06 4.74 16.12
C GLN A 40 12.59 4.46 15.79
N GLN A 41 11.64 5.00 16.56
CA GLN A 41 10.21 4.82 16.29
C GLN A 41 9.77 5.45 14.96
N LEU A 42 10.36 6.61 14.59
CA LEU A 42 10.10 7.24 13.29
C LEU A 42 10.71 6.43 12.15
N LEU A 43 11.90 5.87 12.37
CA LEU A 43 12.56 4.99 11.41
C LEU A 43 11.77 3.70 11.19
N LEU A 44 11.23 3.10 12.26
CA LEU A 44 10.37 1.92 12.18
C LEU A 44 9.09 2.23 11.40
N ALA A 45 8.42 3.36 11.68
CA ALA A 45 7.25 3.76 10.92
C ALA A 45 7.56 3.97 9.43
N ALA A 46 8.69 4.59 9.10
CA ALA A 46 9.12 4.75 7.71
C ALA A 46 9.47 3.42 7.04
N ALA A 47 10.11 2.49 7.77
CA ALA A 47 10.45 1.16 7.29
C ALA A 47 9.19 0.32 7.00
N ASP A 48 8.21 0.32 7.92
CA ASP A 48 6.93 -0.37 7.74
C ASP A 48 6.21 0.12 6.46
N ILE A 49 6.15 1.44 6.26
CA ILE A 49 5.56 2.03 5.04
C ILE A 49 6.30 1.54 3.79
N LEU A 50 7.64 1.54 3.82
CA LEU A 50 8.45 1.13 2.67
C LEU A 50 8.29 -0.36 2.34
N ILE A 51 8.21 -1.22 3.38
CA ILE A 51 7.95 -2.66 3.24
C ILE A 51 6.61 -2.88 2.57
N GLU A 52 5.55 -2.22 3.04
CA GLU A 52 4.21 -2.38 2.45
C GLU A 52 4.15 -1.92 1.00
N ILE A 53 4.79 -0.80 0.67
CA ILE A 53 4.90 -0.34 -0.72
C ILE A 53 5.61 -1.40 -1.58
N TYR A 54 6.74 -1.93 -1.12
CA TYR A 54 7.52 -2.91 -1.85
C TYR A 54 6.73 -4.21 -2.10
N MET A 55 6.08 -4.73 -1.05
CA MET A 55 5.31 -5.97 -1.13
C MET A 55 4.07 -5.81 -2.02
N ALA A 56 3.34 -4.71 -1.87
CA ALA A 56 2.15 -4.45 -2.68
C ALA A 56 2.51 -4.23 -4.15
N GLU A 57 3.54 -3.43 -4.44
CA GLU A 57 4.00 -3.19 -5.83
C GLU A 57 4.53 -4.45 -6.49
N SER A 58 5.35 -5.23 -5.77
CA SER A 58 5.91 -6.49 -6.28
C SER A 58 4.80 -7.50 -6.62
N THR A 59 3.80 -7.61 -5.73
CA THR A 59 2.65 -8.51 -5.95
C THR A 59 1.83 -8.07 -7.16
N LEU A 60 1.50 -6.78 -7.27
CA LEU A 60 0.77 -6.23 -8.42
C LEU A 60 1.50 -6.47 -9.75
N LEU A 61 2.81 -6.20 -9.80
CA LEU A 61 3.60 -6.36 -11.02
C LEU A 61 3.76 -7.84 -11.42
N ARG A 62 3.91 -8.75 -10.45
CA ARG A 62 3.94 -10.20 -10.71
C ARG A 62 2.59 -10.66 -11.29
N THR A 63 1.49 -10.33 -10.62
CA THR A 63 0.15 -10.71 -11.07
C THR A 63 -0.19 -10.14 -12.43
N GLU A 64 0.13 -8.86 -12.69
CA GLU A 64 -0.09 -8.24 -14.00
C GLU A 64 0.69 -8.96 -15.10
N LYS A 65 1.94 -9.33 -14.84
CA LYS A 65 2.77 -10.07 -15.79
C LYS A 65 2.19 -11.44 -16.10
N ASN A 66 1.65 -12.14 -15.10
CA ASN A 66 1.01 -13.43 -15.31
C ASN A 66 -0.34 -13.29 -16.04
N ALA A 67 -1.15 -12.30 -15.69
CA ALA A 67 -2.41 -12.02 -16.37
C ALA A 67 -2.19 -11.71 -17.86
N LYS A 68 -1.13 -10.97 -18.21
CA LYS A 68 -0.74 -10.74 -19.60
C LYS A 68 -0.29 -12.01 -20.34
N ARG A 69 0.24 -13.01 -19.62
CA ARG A 69 0.75 -14.27 -20.19
C ARG A 69 -0.33 -15.33 -20.34
N PHE A 70 -1.20 -15.45 -19.35
CA PHE A 70 -2.15 -16.56 -19.20
C PHE A 70 -3.63 -16.13 -19.28
N GLY A 71 -3.91 -14.83 -19.27
CA GLY A 71 -5.25 -14.26 -19.24
C GLY A 71 -5.69 -13.87 -17.83
N GLU A 72 -6.60 -12.88 -17.73
CA GLU A 72 -7.12 -12.40 -16.45
C GLU A 72 -7.99 -13.45 -15.74
N GLU A 73 -8.81 -14.20 -16.50
CA GLU A 73 -9.66 -15.27 -15.95
C GLU A 73 -8.83 -16.36 -15.27
N ALA A 74 -7.69 -16.74 -15.86
CA ALA A 74 -6.77 -17.73 -15.30
C ALA A 74 -6.01 -17.22 -14.06
N GLN A 75 -6.09 -15.93 -13.75
CA GLN A 75 -5.37 -15.26 -12.66
C GLN A 75 -6.31 -14.54 -11.69
N GLU A 76 -7.59 -14.94 -11.66
CA GLU A 76 -8.62 -14.29 -10.84
C GLU A 76 -8.25 -14.25 -9.34
N ALA A 77 -7.73 -15.36 -8.80
CA ALA A 77 -7.34 -15.46 -7.40
C ALA A 77 -6.10 -14.61 -7.08
N GLU A 78 -5.10 -14.59 -7.96
CA GLU A 78 -3.89 -13.76 -7.86
C GLU A 78 -4.22 -12.28 -7.96
N ILE A 79 -5.19 -11.92 -8.81
CA ILE A 79 -5.74 -10.56 -8.88
C ILE A 79 -6.43 -10.20 -7.57
N ALA A 80 -7.25 -11.10 -7.03
CA ALA A 80 -7.91 -10.88 -5.76
C ALA A 80 -6.91 -10.72 -4.60
N MET A 81 -5.87 -11.55 -4.55
CA MET A 81 -4.77 -11.46 -3.58
C MET A 81 -4.04 -10.12 -3.67
N ALA A 82 -3.68 -9.67 -4.88
CA ALA A 82 -2.98 -8.41 -5.08
C ALA A 82 -3.81 -7.21 -4.60
N LYS A 83 -5.11 -7.17 -4.93
CA LYS A 83 -6.02 -6.10 -4.48
C LYS A 83 -6.23 -6.12 -2.97
N LEU A 84 -6.40 -7.30 -2.38
CA LEU A 84 -6.57 -7.46 -0.94
C LEU A 84 -5.31 -7.04 -0.18
N TYR A 85 -4.13 -7.42 -0.68
CA TYR A 85 -2.86 -7.02 -0.09
C TYR A 85 -2.70 -5.50 -0.12
N LEU A 86 -2.92 -4.86 -1.27
CA LEU A 86 -2.84 -3.40 -1.38
C LEU A 86 -3.81 -2.70 -0.41
N TYR A 87 -5.04 -3.20 -0.27
CA TYR A 87 -5.99 -2.66 0.69
C TYR A 87 -5.44 -2.65 2.12
N ASN A 88 -4.90 -3.78 2.59
CA ASN A 88 -4.31 -3.86 3.92
C ASN A 88 -3.05 -2.98 4.04
N ALA A 89 -2.22 -2.93 2.99
CA ALA A 89 -1.02 -2.11 2.92
C ALA A 89 -1.34 -0.61 3.06
N VAL A 90 -2.46 -0.15 2.47
CA VAL A 90 -2.92 1.25 2.58
C VAL A 90 -3.36 1.57 4.01
N ASP A 91 -4.07 0.67 4.68
CA ASP A 91 -4.48 0.84 6.07
C ASP A 91 -3.27 0.90 7.02
N LEU A 92 -2.33 -0.03 6.88
CA LEU A 92 -1.10 -0.04 7.68
C LEU A 92 -0.25 1.20 7.41
N THR A 93 -0.08 1.58 6.14
CA THR A 93 0.62 2.83 5.77
C THR A 93 -0.05 4.05 6.39
N THR A 94 -1.39 4.11 6.37
CA THR A 94 -2.14 5.20 6.99
C THR A 94 -1.89 5.28 8.49
N GLN A 95 -1.92 4.13 9.18
CA GLN A 95 -1.66 4.05 10.61
C GLN A 95 -0.24 4.51 10.95
N ARG A 96 0.79 3.95 10.30
CA ARG A 96 2.20 4.26 10.60
C ARG A 96 2.58 5.68 10.25
N ALA A 97 2.10 6.19 9.12
CA ALA A 97 2.34 7.58 8.74
C ALA A 97 1.67 8.55 9.72
N LYS A 98 0.43 8.25 10.16
CA LYS A 98 -0.26 9.08 11.14
C LYS A 98 0.49 9.12 12.46
N GLU A 99 0.92 7.96 12.97
CA GLU A 99 1.73 7.84 14.19
C GLU A 99 3.00 8.69 14.10
N ALA A 100 3.77 8.55 13.02
CA ALA A 100 4.96 9.37 12.81
C ALA A 100 4.63 10.88 12.79
N ILE A 101 3.70 11.31 11.94
CA ILE A 101 3.34 12.74 11.78
C ILE A 101 2.98 13.38 13.12
N VAL A 102 2.13 12.71 13.92
CA VAL A 102 1.68 13.29 15.20
C VAL A 102 2.76 13.29 16.28
N SER A 103 3.79 12.45 16.13
CA SER A 103 4.89 12.34 17.09
C SER A 103 6.04 13.32 16.86
N PHE A 104 6.17 13.89 15.65
CA PHE A 104 7.26 14.84 15.37
C PHE A 104 6.85 16.17 14.76
N THR A 105 5.58 16.41 14.43
CA THR A 105 5.12 17.72 13.94
C THR A 105 3.97 18.25 14.79
N GLU A 106 3.76 19.57 14.79
CA GLU A 106 2.69 20.23 15.54
C GLU A 106 2.06 21.36 14.71
N GLY A 107 0.94 21.92 15.20
CA GLY A 107 0.31 23.10 14.60
C GLY A 107 -0.10 22.90 13.14
N ASP A 108 0.17 23.90 12.32
CA ASP A 108 -0.27 23.91 10.92
C ASP A 108 0.50 22.92 10.04
N GLU A 109 1.77 22.66 10.35
CA GLU A 109 2.57 21.62 9.67
C GLU A 109 1.90 20.25 9.83
N GLN A 110 1.57 19.88 11.08
CA GLN A 110 0.91 18.61 11.38
C GLN A 110 -0.43 18.49 10.63
N ARG A 111 -1.25 19.55 10.66
CA ARG A 111 -2.54 19.57 9.95
C ARG A 111 -2.37 19.37 8.45
N MET A 112 -1.39 20.05 7.84
CA MET A 112 -1.10 19.90 6.41
C MET A 112 -0.65 18.48 6.05
N MET A 113 0.25 17.89 6.85
CA MET A 113 0.72 16.52 6.62
C MET A 113 -0.40 15.49 6.79
N LEU A 114 -1.28 15.65 7.80
CA LEU A 114 -2.44 14.77 7.99
C LEU A 114 -3.45 14.87 6.83
N MET A 115 -3.67 16.08 6.28
CA MET A 115 -4.47 16.24 5.08
C MET A 115 -3.82 15.60 3.85
N GLY A 116 -2.50 15.75 3.70
CA GLY A 116 -1.70 15.09 2.67
C GLY A 116 -1.83 13.57 2.75
N LEU A 117 -1.67 13.00 3.94
CA LEU A 117 -1.86 11.57 4.21
C LEU A 117 -3.23 11.10 3.73
N LYS A 118 -4.31 11.75 4.19
CA LYS A 118 -5.69 11.41 3.80
C LYS A 118 -5.87 11.45 2.28
N ARG A 119 -5.27 12.42 1.58
CA ARG A 119 -5.35 12.52 0.11
C ARG A 119 -4.61 11.39 -0.58
N PHE A 120 -3.41 11.04 -0.10
CA PHE A 120 -2.59 10.02 -0.72
C PHE A 120 -3.11 8.60 -0.50
N THR A 121 -3.76 8.33 0.64
CA THR A 121 -4.29 7.00 0.95
C THR A 121 -5.75 6.78 0.54
N LYS A 122 -6.42 7.82 0.02
CA LYS A 122 -7.82 7.72 -0.42
C LYS A 122 -7.98 6.81 -1.64
N TYR A 123 -8.82 5.79 -1.53
CA TYR A 123 -9.36 5.04 -2.67
C TYR A 123 -10.34 5.88 -3.48
N ILE A 124 -10.26 5.76 -4.81
CA ILE A 124 -11.29 6.30 -5.70
C ILE A 124 -12.50 5.38 -5.66
N ASN A 125 -12.27 4.09 -5.93
CA ASN A 125 -13.25 3.03 -5.78
C ASN A 125 -12.77 2.04 -4.71
N GLN A 126 -13.61 1.76 -3.72
CA GLN A 126 -13.27 0.80 -2.67
C GLN A 126 -13.43 -0.64 -3.21
N PRO A 127 -12.47 -1.55 -2.96
CA PRO A 127 -12.67 -2.95 -3.26
C PRO A 127 -13.68 -3.58 -2.30
N ASN A 128 -14.40 -4.60 -2.76
CA ASN A 128 -15.18 -5.46 -1.87
C ASN A 128 -14.26 -6.48 -1.19
N VAL A 129 -13.71 -6.11 -0.05
CA VAL A 129 -12.72 -6.91 0.70
C VAL A 129 -13.25 -8.30 1.09
N VAL A 130 -14.55 -8.43 1.39
CA VAL A 130 -15.17 -9.72 1.71
C VAL A 130 -15.16 -10.62 0.49
N GLN A 131 -15.60 -10.11 -0.66
CA GLN A 131 -15.59 -10.86 -1.91
C GLN A 131 -14.17 -11.28 -2.33
N LEU A 132 -13.19 -10.40 -2.19
CA LEU A 132 -11.78 -10.74 -2.45
C LEU A 132 -11.32 -11.92 -1.59
N ARG A 133 -11.65 -11.92 -0.29
CA ARG A 133 -11.33 -13.03 0.62
C ARG A 133 -12.05 -14.32 0.24
N THR A 134 -13.31 -14.25 -0.16
CA THR A 134 -14.08 -15.41 -0.61
C THR A 134 -13.46 -16.06 -1.85
N ILE A 135 -13.12 -15.27 -2.89
CA ILE A 135 -12.46 -15.78 -4.11
C ILE A 135 -11.17 -16.54 -3.75
N ILE A 136 -10.35 -15.96 -2.88
CA ILE A 136 -9.08 -16.57 -2.46
C ILE A 136 -9.34 -17.86 -1.67
N ALA A 137 -10.28 -17.83 -0.73
CA ALA A 137 -10.61 -18.98 0.12
C ALA A 137 -11.16 -20.15 -0.71
N ASP A 138 -12.06 -19.89 -1.65
CA ASP A 138 -12.66 -20.91 -2.52
C ASP A 138 -11.60 -21.59 -3.38
N LYS A 139 -10.67 -20.81 -3.95
CA LYS A 139 -9.54 -21.34 -4.74
C LYS A 139 -8.62 -22.23 -3.90
N VAL A 140 -8.21 -21.76 -2.71
CA VAL A 140 -7.35 -22.52 -1.80
C VAL A 140 -8.05 -23.80 -1.31
N ALA A 141 -9.36 -23.73 -1.02
CA ALA A 141 -10.13 -24.90 -0.59
C ALA A 141 -10.28 -25.94 -1.70
N ALA A 142 -10.53 -25.51 -2.94
CA ALA A 142 -10.64 -26.39 -4.09
C ALA A 142 -9.31 -27.10 -4.41
N GLU A 143 -8.17 -26.42 -4.20
CA GLU A 143 -6.84 -26.95 -4.51
C GLU A 143 -6.13 -27.56 -3.29
N ASN A 144 -6.75 -27.49 -2.11
CA ASN A 144 -6.27 -28.04 -0.85
C ASN A 144 -4.85 -27.56 -0.48
N GLY A 145 -4.53 -26.29 -0.76
CA GLY A 145 -3.20 -25.74 -0.49
C GLY A 145 -2.90 -24.43 -1.18
N TYR A 146 -1.64 -24.02 -1.11
CA TYR A 146 -1.09 -22.88 -1.84
C TYR A 146 -0.46 -23.38 -3.15
N THR A 147 -1.07 -23.04 -4.28
CA THR A 147 -0.85 -23.65 -5.60
C THR A 147 -0.61 -22.60 -6.70
N PHE A 148 -0.20 -21.39 -6.31
CA PHE A 148 -0.07 -20.21 -7.18
C PHE A 148 1.35 -20.04 -7.75
N ASP A 149 1.85 -21.07 -8.43
CA ASP A 149 3.19 -21.11 -9.03
C ASP A 149 3.25 -20.46 -10.43
#